data_AF-A0A1X1BIG2-F1
#
_entry.id   AF-A0A1X1BIG2-F1
#
_cell.length_a   1.000
_cell.length_b   1.000
_cell.length_c   1.000
_cell.angle_alpha   90.00
_cell.angle_beta   90.00
_cell.angle_gamma   90.00
#
_symmetry.space_group_name_H-M   'P 1'
#
loop_
_entity.id
_entity.type
_entity.pdbx_description
1 polymer ?
#
loop_
_entity_poly.entity_id
_entity_poly.type
_entity_poly.pdbx_seq_one_letter_code
_entity_poly.pdbx_strand_id
1 'polypeptide(L)'
;MLLFTRALFCGAAVVCLYGRHLEALHTGVTSRDDKGQAAITADTAKSISNAAKFKQKQPVIQPQVKRKDWENGPHPCSRYNSWKQVDKIWDNLLMPRNMTICRKNYGADGNCLFNAIAGILRDHQLTRDMIGLTTTDLPASVSLSLEDTNFTDTFYTVADLRKIIAVRFVGVDPYNQAALPFWNVSELITKLEVYAGVEGTADYGDIRWEPSKFLNQIRNNGDLLDIAKKIFSRLAQVSNPYSWGSYEDIDTLAHVFNLDIYLFWSNEIRLQRFKGLRHENALRPALILYYHVMQHFDGAGVITNIDEADTIPIRSMFSVRRFPETLRQIAT
;
A
#
# COMPACT_ATOMS: atom_id res chain seq x y z
N MET A 1 -38.66 -25.16 -11.85
CA MET A 1 -37.85 -24.30 -12.73
C MET A 1 -37.84 -22.91 -12.12
N LEU A 2 -36.92 -22.66 -11.18
CA LEU A 2 -36.83 -21.47 -10.34
C LEU A 2 -35.55 -20.72 -10.72
N LEU A 3 -35.71 -19.51 -11.26
CA LEU A 3 -34.63 -18.57 -11.55
C LEU A 3 -34.32 -17.79 -10.27
N PHE A 4 -33.11 -17.98 -9.73
CA PHE A 4 -32.52 -17.14 -8.70
C PHE A 4 -31.60 -16.12 -9.36
N THR A 5 -31.97 -14.84 -9.33
CA THR A 5 -31.07 -13.72 -9.60
C THR A 5 -30.41 -13.30 -8.28
N ARG A 6 -29.10 -13.57 -8.15
CA ARG A 6 -28.25 -13.03 -7.08
C ARG A 6 -27.84 -11.60 -7.44
N ALA A 7 -28.16 -10.65 -6.57
CA ALA A 7 -27.49 -9.37 -6.50
C ALA A 7 -26.33 -9.48 -5.50
N LEU A 8 -25.10 -9.36 -5.99
CA LEU A 8 -23.88 -9.20 -5.21
C LEU A 8 -23.42 -7.75 -5.44
N PHE A 9 -23.49 -6.89 -4.43
CA PHE A 9 -22.76 -5.61 -4.40
C PHE A 9 -22.53 -5.14 -2.96
N CYS A 10 -21.38 -4.48 -2.77
CA CYS A 10 -20.84 -3.83 -1.57
C CYS A 10 -20.04 -4.69 -0.57
N GLY A 11 -18.75 -4.90 -0.89
CA GLY A 11 -17.70 -5.25 0.09
C GLY A 11 -16.56 -4.22 0.21
N ALA A 12 -16.49 -3.20 -0.66
CA ALA A 12 -15.31 -2.31 -0.73
C ALA A 12 -15.30 -1.14 0.29
N ALA A 13 -16.38 -0.91 1.03
CA ALA A 13 -16.50 0.25 1.95
C ALA A 13 -15.90 0.01 3.35
N VAL A 14 -15.59 -1.24 3.70
CA VAL A 14 -15.10 -1.59 5.05
C VAL A 14 -13.62 -1.24 5.20
N VAL A 15 -12.80 -1.35 4.15
CA VAL A 15 -11.33 -1.20 4.22
C VAL A 15 -10.87 0.24 4.52
N CYS A 16 -11.61 1.27 4.12
CA CYS A 16 -11.23 2.67 4.39
C CYS A 16 -11.60 3.18 5.81
N LEU A 17 -12.47 2.48 6.53
CA LEU A 17 -12.91 2.91 7.87
C LEU A 17 -11.96 2.47 8.98
N TYR A 18 -11.21 1.38 8.80
CA TYR A 18 -10.38 0.80 9.87
C TYR A 18 -9.07 1.57 10.13
N GLY A 19 -8.43 2.14 9.09
CA GLY A 19 -7.24 2.99 9.28
C GLY A 19 -7.53 4.25 10.11
N ARG A 20 -8.70 4.87 9.92
CA ARG A 20 -9.13 6.04 10.72
C ARG A 20 -9.65 5.67 12.11
N HIS A 21 -10.12 4.44 12.32
CA HIS A 21 -10.65 4.04 13.62
C HIS A 21 -9.55 3.81 14.67
N LEU A 22 -8.35 3.42 14.24
CA LEU A 22 -7.16 3.30 15.11
C LEU A 22 -6.57 4.66 15.49
N GLU A 23 -6.60 5.67 14.60
CA GLU A 23 -6.23 7.05 14.97
C GLU A 23 -7.22 7.68 15.97
N ALA A 24 -8.52 7.42 15.82
CA ALA A 24 -9.54 7.95 16.73
C ALA A 24 -9.44 7.39 18.17
N LEU A 25 -8.87 6.19 18.35
CA LEU A 25 -8.63 5.60 19.68
C LEU A 25 -7.44 6.24 20.41
N HIS A 26 -6.56 6.97 19.71
CA HIS A 26 -5.41 7.63 20.33
C HIS A 26 -5.65 9.07 20.79
N THR A 27 -6.72 9.73 20.36
CA THR A 27 -7.02 11.14 20.72
C THR A 27 -8.25 11.33 21.61
N GLY A 28 -8.97 10.26 21.98
CA GLY A 28 -10.20 10.34 22.76
C GLY A 28 -10.06 9.78 24.17
N VAL A 29 -9.95 10.64 25.17
CA VAL A 29 -10.24 10.27 26.57
C VAL A 29 -11.72 9.90 26.65
N THR A 30 -12.04 8.61 26.70
CA THR A 30 -13.40 8.15 27.02
C THR A 30 -13.52 7.99 28.53
N SER A 31 -14.23 8.90 29.20
CA SER A 31 -14.76 8.60 30.54
C SER A 31 -15.86 7.56 30.42
N ARG A 32 -15.69 6.43 31.10
CA ARG A 32 -16.73 5.39 31.24
C ARG A 32 -17.70 5.83 32.33
N ASP A 33 -18.99 5.66 32.11
CA ASP A 33 -19.98 5.67 33.18
C ASP A 33 -20.07 4.29 33.84
N ASP A 34 -20.63 4.22 35.04
CA ASP A 34 -20.65 3.05 35.93
C ASP A 34 -21.45 1.84 35.40
N LYS A 35 -21.86 1.86 34.11
CA LYS A 35 -22.62 0.77 33.46
C LYS A 35 -21.97 0.22 32.20
N GLY A 36 -20.80 0.70 31.79
CA GLY A 36 -19.98 0.04 30.77
C GLY A 36 -20.63 -0.06 29.38
N GLN A 37 -21.49 0.88 29.00
CA GLN A 37 -22.05 0.96 27.64
C GLN A 37 -21.53 2.21 26.92
N ALA A 38 -20.96 2.01 25.73
CA ALA A 38 -20.57 3.12 24.86
C ALA A 38 -21.84 3.78 24.28
N ALA A 39 -22.21 4.94 24.83
CA ALA A 39 -23.30 5.75 24.31
C ALA A 39 -22.84 6.52 23.06
N ILE A 40 -23.31 6.12 21.87
CA ILE A 40 -23.20 6.94 20.65
C ILE A 40 -24.23 8.06 20.77
N THR A 41 -23.79 9.29 20.99
CA THR A 41 -24.67 10.46 21.08
C THR A 41 -25.33 10.76 19.74
N ALA A 42 -26.58 11.20 19.78
CA ALA A 42 -27.46 11.46 18.63
C ALA A 42 -26.90 12.47 17.61
N ASP A 43 -25.91 13.28 17.98
CA ASP A 43 -25.20 14.20 17.07
C ASP A 43 -24.29 13.48 16.08
N THR A 44 -23.79 12.29 16.43
CA THR A 44 -22.94 11.47 15.54
C THR A 44 -23.74 10.87 14.39
N ALA A 45 -25.00 10.49 14.64
CA ALA A 45 -25.90 9.96 13.61
C ALA A 45 -26.31 11.01 12.55
N LYS A 46 -26.37 12.29 12.95
CA LYS A 46 -26.72 13.41 12.07
C LYS A 46 -25.56 13.84 11.15
N SER A 47 -24.31 13.62 11.60
CA SER A 47 -23.11 13.79 10.77
C SER A 47 -23.03 12.75 9.63
N ILE A 48 -23.41 11.50 9.93
CA ILE A 48 -23.41 10.41 8.96
C ILE A 48 -24.49 10.59 7.87
N SER A 49 -25.66 11.15 8.20
CA SER A 49 -26.72 11.40 7.21
C SER A 49 -26.41 12.53 6.22
N ASN A 50 -25.52 13.47 6.59
CA ASN A 50 -25.16 14.59 5.73
C ASN A 50 -24.01 14.25 4.75
N ALA A 51 -23.21 13.22 5.04
CA ALA A 51 -22.18 12.72 4.12
C ALA A 51 -22.76 12.03 2.87
N ALA A 52 -24.01 11.56 2.91
CA ALA A 52 -24.67 10.86 1.81
C ALA A 52 -25.22 11.79 0.68
N LYS A 53 -25.10 13.12 0.81
CA LYS A 53 -25.67 14.08 -0.16
C LYS A 53 -24.66 14.92 -0.95
N PHE A 54 -23.35 14.70 -0.79
CA PHE A 54 -22.34 15.38 -1.60
C PHE A 54 -22.04 14.65 -2.92
N LYS A 55 -22.94 14.80 -3.91
CA LYS A 55 -22.54 14.64 -5.31
C LYS A 55 -21.79 15.90 -5.72
N GLN A 56 -20.46 15.93 -5.53
CA GLN A 56 -19.62 16.91 -6.20
C GLN A 56 -19.72 16.68 -7.71
N LYS A 57 -20.43 17.57 -8.41
CA LYS A 57 -20.30 17.72 -9.87
C LYS A 57 -18.87 18.17 -10.13
N GLN A 58 -18.01 17.24 -10.56
CA GLN A 58 -16.71 17.62 -11.11
C GLN A 58 -16.94 18.49 -12.35
N PRO A 59 -16.22 19.62 -12.51
CA PRO A 59 -16.28 20.40 -13.73
C PRO A 59 -15.70 19.57 -14.88
N VAL A 60 -16.53 19.28 -15.89
CA VAL A 60 -16.11 18.68 -17.14
C VAL A 60 -15.36 19.75 -17.94
N ILE A 61 -14.07 19.90 -17.68
CA ILE A 61 -13.17 20.61 -18.58
C ILE A 61 -12.63 19.55 -19.54
N GLN A 62 -13.30 19.37 -20.68
CA GLN A 62 -12.74 18.62 -21.81
C GLN A 62 -12.01 19.61 -22.72
N PRO A 63 -10.66 19.66 -22.70
CA PRO A 63 -9.95 20.20 -23.85
C PRO A 63 -10.24 19.28 -25.03
N GLN A 64 -10.78 19.83 -26.13
CA GLN A 64 -10.89 19.12 -27.39
C GLN A 64 -9.50 18.97 -28.02
N VAL A 65 -8.69 18.06 -27.48
CA VAL A 65 -7.51 17.55 -28.16
C VAL A 65 -8.02 16.58 -29.22
N LYS A 66 -7.78 16.91 -30.50
CA LYS A 66 -8.04 15.99 -31.62
C LYS A 66 -7.37 14.67 -31.30
N ARG A 67 -8.13 13.60 -31.06
CA ARG A 67 -7.62 12.23 -30.98
C ARG A 67 -6.85 11.97 -32.27
N LYS A 68 -5.52 11.92 -32.22
CA LYS A 68 -4.75 11.26 -33.27
C LYS A 68 -5.14 9.78 -33.27
N ASP A 69 -5.12 9.17 -34.45
CA ASP A 69 -5.56 7.79 -34.74
C ASP A 69 -4.70 6.69 -34.09
N TRP A 70 -4.37 6.80 -32.80
CA TRP A 70 -3.67 5.78 -32.04
C TRP A 70 -4.50 4.50 -31.87
N GLU A 71 -5.81 4.56 -32.11
CA GLU A 71 -6.66 3.37 -32.17
C GLU A 71 -6.19 2.37 -33.25
N ASN A 72 -5.45 2.86 -34.27
CA ASN A 72 -4.91 2.06 -35.37
C ASN A 72 -3.36 1.97 -35.37
N GLY A 73 -2.67 2.67 -34.47
CA GLY A 73 -1.20 2.70 -34.37
C GLY A 73 -0.66 1.91 -33.17
N PRO A 74 0.67 1.67 -33.11
CA PRO A 74 1.27 1.00 -31.96
C PRO A 74 1.13 1.86 -30.69
N HIS A 75 0.70 1.24 -29.58
CA HIS A 75 0.53 1.91 -28.30
C HIS A 75 1.85 2.53 -27.80
N PRO A 76 1.91 3.74 -27.19
CA PRO A 76 3.17 4.35 -26.76
C PRO A 76 4.05 3.47 -25.87
N CYS A 77 3.46 2.61 -25.02
CA CYS A 77 4.20 1.65 -24.21
C CYS A 77 5.01 0.63 -25.02
N SER A 78 4.57 0.28 -26.24
CA SER A 78 5.23 -0.70 -27.11
C SER A 78 6.60 -0.24 -27.63
N ARG A 79 6.93 1.05 -27.47
CA ARG A 79 8.27 1.60 -27.74
C ARG A 79 9.34 1.04 -26.79
N TYR A 80 8.93 0.37 -25.70
CA TYR A 80 9.84 -0.09 -24.64
C TYR A 80 9.64 -1.59 -24.36
N ASN A 81 10.68 -2.39 -24.63
CA ASN A 81 10.61 -3.86 -24.65
C ASN A 81 10.04 -4.53 -23.38
N SER A 82 10.28 -3.96 -22.19
CA SER A 82 9.82 -4.52 -20.91
C SER A 82 8.48 -3.95 -20.43
N TRP A 83 7.92 -2.98 -21.13
CA TRP A 83 6.72 -2.27 -20.72
C TRP A 83 5.52 -2.69 -21.57
N LYS A 84 4.38 -2.83 -20.92
CA LYS A 84 3.12 -3.26 -21.53
C LYS A 84 2.06 -2.20 -21.30
N GLN A 85 1.07 -2.19 -22.16
CA GLN A 85 -0.13 -1.38 -21.98
C GLN A 85 -0.88 -1.84 -20.71
N VAL A 86 -1.47 -0.87 -20.01
CA VAL A 86 -2.42 -1.10 -18.91
C VAL A 86 -3.83 -1.33 -19.45
N ASP A 87 -4.83 -1.46 -18.58
CA ASP A 87 -6.21 -1.53 -19.03
C ASP A 87 -6.67 -0.22 -19.68
N LYS A 88 -7.45 -0.35 -20.76
CA LYS A 88 -7.91 0.77 -21.61
C LYS A 88 -8.64 1.87 -20.84
N ILE A 89 -9.15 1.57 -19.64
CA ILE A 89 -9.82 2.54 -18.78
C ILE A 89 -8.91 3.72 -18.43
N TRP A 90 -7.60 3.48 -18.22
CA TRP A 90 -6.62 4.52 -17.96
C TRP A 90 -6.27 5.32 -19.22
N ASP A 91 -6.13 4.66 -20.36
CA ASP A 91 -5.88 5.35 -21.63
C ASP A 91 -7.03 6.30 -21.99
N ASN A 92 -8.28 5.85 -21.81
CA ASN A 92 -9.46 6.68 -22.02
C ASN A 92 -9.45 7.96 -21.15
N LEU A 93 -8.87 7.89 -19.96
CA LEU A 93 -8.76 9.03 -19.05
C LEU A 93 -7.56 9.94 -19.40
N LEU A 94 -6.41 9.35 -19.72
CA LEU A 94 -5.13 10.06 -19.75
C LEU A 94 -4.69 10.49 -21.15
N MET A 95 -5.04 9.75 -22.20
CA MET A 95 -4.67 10.11 -23.56
C MET A 95 -5.20 11.49 -23.99
N PRO A 96 -6.44 11.90 -23.65
CA PRO A 96 -6.91 13.27 -23.92
C PRO A 96 -6.06 14.37 -23.27
N ARG A 97 -5.22 14.00 -22.29
CA ARG A 97 -4.29 14.89 -21.58
C ARG A 97 -2.84 14.68 -22.03
N ASN A 98 -2.63 14.07 -23.19
CA ASN A 98 -1.32 13.77 -23.76
C ASN A 98 -0.46 12.89 -22.83
N MET A 99 -1.10 11.94 -22.12
CA MET A 99 -0.45 11.03 -21.17
C MET A 99 -0.92 9.59 -21.35
N THR A 100 -0.10 8.62 -20.97
CA THR A 100 -0.52 7.21 -20.79
C THR A 100 0.25 6.58 -19.64
N ILE A 101 -0.23 5.42 -19.17
CA ILE A 101 0.44 4.61 -18.18
C ILE A 101 0.83 3.29 -18.81
N CYS A 102 2.03 2.83 -18.48
CA CYS A 102 2.56 1.54 -18.83
C CYS A 102 2.79 0.74 -17.55
N ARG A 103 2.77 -0.59 -17.67
CA ARG A 103 3.13 -1.50 -16.59
C ARG A 103 4.37 -2.32 -16.95
N LYS A 104 5.18 -2.65 -15.96
CA LYS A 104 6.35 -3.54 -16.07
C LYS A 104 6.26 -4.60 -14.98
N ASN A 105 6.37 -5.86 -15.39
CA ASN A 105 6.37 -6.99 -14.47
C ASN A 105 7.78 -7.24 -13.95
N TYR A 106 7.92 -7.40 -12.64
CA TYR A 106 9.20 -7.64 -11.96
C TYR A 106 9.28 -9.03 -11.31
N GLY A 107 8.28 -9.90 -11.49
CA GLY A 107 8.23 -11.24 -10.92
C GLY A 107 6.85 -11.60 -10.35
N ALA A 108 6.47 -12.87 -10.45
CA ALA A 108 5.16 -13.40 -10.05
C ALA A 108 5.29 -14.66 -9.15
N ASP A 109 6.17 -14.61 -8.16
CA ASP A 109 6.53 -15.70 -7.23
C ASP A 109 5.85 -15.57 -5.85
N GLY A 110 4.77 -14.78 -5.75
CA GLY A 110 4.15 -14.41 -4.47
C GLY A 110 4.82 -13.21 -3.78
N ASN A 111 5.92 -12.67 -4.33
CA ASN A 111 6.58 -11.45 -3.86
C ASN A 111 6.36 -10.26 -4.80
N CYS A 112 5.35 -10.30 -5.68
CA CYS A 112 5.17 -9.32 -6.76
C CYS A 112 5.19 -7.84 -6.30
N LEU A 113 4.60 -7.50 -5.15
CA LEU A 113 4.70 -6.16 -4.56
C LEU A 113 6.16 -5.75 -4.29
N PHE A 114 6.87 -6.60 -3.55
CA PHE A 114 8.26 -6.35 -3.15
C PHE A 114 9.19 -6.35 -4.37
N ASN A 115 8.97 -7.24 -5.35
CA ASN A 115 9.67 -7.24 -6.62
C ASN A 115 9.46 -5.95 -7.40
N ALA A 116 8.21 -5.44 -7.46
CA ALA A 116 7.90 -4.20 -8.16
C ALA A 116 8.59 -3.01 -7.50
N ILE A 117 8.53 -2.88 -6.17
CA ILE A 117 9.19 -1.79 -5.44
C ILE A 117 10.72 -1.89 -5.60
N ALA A 118 11.34 -3.03 -5.28
CA ALA A 118 12.78 -3.22 -5.39
C ALA A 118 13.29 -3.00 -6.84
N GLY A 119 12.52 -3.50 -7.82
CA GLY A 119 12.81 -3.34 -9.24
C GLY A 119 12.74 -1.89 -9.71
N ILE A 120 11.74 -1.13 -9.26
CA ILE A 120 11.64 0.30 -9.54
C ILE A 120 12.84 1.04 -8.93
N LEU A 121 13.15 0.82 -7.65
CA LEU A 121 14.29 1.48 -7.00
C LEU A 121 15.60 1.21 -7.75
N ARG A 122 15.80 -0.03 -8.19
CA ARG A 122 16.96 -0.44 -9.00
C ARG A 122 16.98 0.20 -10.38
N ASP A 123 15.86 0.23 -11.10
CA ASP A 123 15.74 0.87 -12.42
C ASP A 123 16.11 2.37 -12.37
N HIS A 124 15.83 3.03 -11.25
CA HIS A 124 16.19 4.44 -11.00
C HIS A 124 17.55 4.62 -10.31
N GLN A 125 18.32 3.55 -10.13
CA GLN A 125 19.63 3.55 -9.47
C GLN A 125 19.61 4.16 -8.06
N LEU A 126 18.50 4.02 -7.34
CA LEU A 126 18.36 4.50 -5.98
C LEU A 126 18.91 3.47 -5.01
N THR A 127 20.15 3.68 -4.59
CA THR A 127 20.80 2.84 -3.59
C THR A 127 20.15 3.03 -2.22
N ARG A 128 20.37 2.09 -1.30
CA ARG A 128 19.84 2.18 0.06
C ARG A 128 20.27 3.46 0.76
N ASP A 129 21.53 3.86 0.59
CA ASP A 129 22.11 5.05 1.22
C ASP A 129 21.45 6.35 0.70
N MET A 130 20.96 6.35 -0.54
CA MET A 130 20.25 7.50 -1.12
C MET A 130 18.81 7.64 -0.61
N ILE A 131 18.12 6.53 -0.37
CA ILE A 131 16.74 6.53 0.13
C ILE A 131 16.75 6.72 1.65
N GLY A 132 17.67 6.05 2.34
CA GLY A 132 17.71 5.93 3.80
C GLY A 132 16.46 5.25 4.36
N LEU A 133 16.49 4.95 5.65
CA LEU A 133 15.26 4.68 6.41
C LEU A 133 14.96 5.92 7.25
N THR A 134 13.72 6.40 7.23
CA THR A 134 13.29 7.48 8.11
C THR A 134 12.82 6.86 9.43
N THR A 135 13.69 6.84 10.44
CA THR A 135 13.43 6.20 11.74
C THR A 135 13.01 7.18 12.84
N THR A 136 13.14 8.49 12.62
CA THR A 136 12.95 9.52 13.65
C THR A 136 11.55 9.56 14.26
N ASP A 137 10.55 9.20 13.47
CA ASP A 137 9.14 9.27 13.85
C ASP A 137 8.50 7.87 14.01
N LEU A 138 9.32 6.81 13.96
CA LEU A 138 8.90 5.44 14.24
C LEU A 138 9.01 5.15 15.75
N PRO A 139 8.24 4.18 16.29
CA PRO A 139 8.43 3.74 17.68
C PRO A 139 9.87 3.29 17.93
N ALA A 140 10.42 3.61 19.11
CA ALA A 140 11.83 3.34 19.43
C ALA A 140 12.27 1.89 19.18
N SER A 141 11.43 0.91 19.52
CA SER A 141 11.68 -0.51 19.25
C SER A 141 11.82 -0.81 17.75
N VAL A 142 11.02 -0.18 16.90
CA VAL A 142 11.10 -0.31 15.45
C VAL A 142 12.33 0.41 14.91
N SER A 143 12.57 1.66 15.33
CA SER A 143 13.71 2.47 14.87
C SER A 143 15.03 1.77 15.12
N LEU A 144 15.27 1.32 16.36
CA LEU A 144 16.48 0.59 16.74
C LEU A 144 16.62 -0.73 15.98
N SER A 145 15.51 -1.43 15.74
CA SER A 145 15.51 -2.68 14.97
C SER A 145 15.92 -2.48 13.51
N LEU A 146 15.46 -1.40 12.90
CA LEU A 146 15.78 -1.07 11.51
C LEU A 146 17.18 -0.48 11.36
N GLU A 147 17.66 0.29 12.33
CA GLU A 147 19.04 0.83 12.35
C GLU A 147 20.10 -0.26 12.50
N ASP A 148 19.82 -1.29 13.31
CA ASP A 148 20.71 -2.45 13.50
C ASP A 148 20.57 -3.50 12.38
N THR A 149 19.65 -3.30 11.43
CA THR A 149 19.48 -4.26 10.33
C THR A 149 20.63 -4.12 9.34
N ASN A 150 21.48 -5.15 9.29
CA ASN A 150 22.53 -5.25 8.30
C ASN A 150 21.97 -5.69 6.93
N PHE A 151 21.65 -4.71 6.09
CA PHE A 151 21.36 -4.96 4.68
C PHE A 151 22.69 -5.20 3.93
N THR A 152 22.77 -6.24 3.08
CA THR A 152 24.05 -6.62 2.43
C THR A 152 24.23 -6.10 1.00
N ASP A 153 23.16 -5.82 0.26
CA ASP A 153 23.22 -5.41 -1.16
C ASP A 153 23.12 -3.89 -1.41
N THR A 154 23.75 -3.37 -2.46
CA THR A 154 23.69 -1.93 -2.81
C THR A 154 22.26 -1.35 -2.93
N PHE A 155 21.31 -2.19 -3.34
CA PHE A 155 19.89 -1.85 -3.49
C PHE A 155 19.05 -2.66 -2.51
N TYR A 156 17.90 -2.14 -2.09
CA TYR A 156 16.93 -2.93 -1.33
C TYR A 156 16.47 -4.14 -2.13
N THR A 157 16.55 -5.31 -1.50
CA THR A 157 16.09 -6.59 -2.04
C THR A 157 14.69 -6.93 -1.52
N VAL A 158 14.06 -7.96 -2.09
CA VAL A 158 12.80 -8.50 -1.57
C VAL A 158 12.94 -8.94 -0.11
N ALA A 159 14.08 -9.53 0.25
CA ALA A 159 14.35 -9.96 1.63
C ALA A 159 14.37 -8.76 2.59
N ASP A 160 15.02 -7.66 2.18
CA ASP A 160 15.11 -6.44 2.97
C ASP A 160 13.71 -5.84 3.19
N LEU A 161 12.92 -5.72 2.12
CA LEU A 161 11.57 -5.17 2.19
C LEU A 161 10.66 -6.02 3.09
N ARG A 162 10.70 -7.35 2.97
CA ARG A 162 9.95 -8.25 3.84
C ARG A 162 10.41 -8.18 5.29
N LYS A 163 11.71 -8.03 5.53
CA LYS A 163 12.24 -7.84 6.89
C LYS A 163 11.71 -6.55 7.51
N ILE A 164 11.69 -5.44 6.77
CA ILE A 164 11.11 -4.17 7.22
C ILE A 164 9.63 -4.36 7.60
N ILE A 165 8.84 -5.04 6.76
CA ILE A 165 7.44 -5.36 7.04
C ILE A 165 7.32 -6.20 8.32
N ALA A 166 8.12 -7.26 8.46
CA ALA A 166 8.08 -8.13 9.62
C ALA A 166 8.40 -7.36 10.93
N VAL A 167 9.42 -6.49 10.92
CA VAL A 167 9.73 -5.60 12.06
C VAL A 167 8.54 -4.70 12.38
N ARG A 168 7.90 -4.09 11.38
CA ARG A 168 6.78 -3.16 11.59
C ARG A 168 5.50 -3.86 12.05
N PHE A 169 5.26 -5.08 11.58
CA PHE A 169 4.14 -5.90 12.05
C PHE A 169 4.34 -6.32 13.50
N VAL A 170 5.47 -6.96 13.81
CA VAL A 170 5.82 -7.44 15.15
C VAL A 170 6.00 -6.28 16.15
N GLY A 171 6.42 -5.12 15.66
CA GLY A 171 6.76 -3.93 16.45
C GLY A 171 8.21 -3.90 16.93
N VAL A 172 9.01 -4.93 16.62
CA VAL A 172 10.43 -5.05 16.94
C VAL A 172 11.07 -6.15 16.08
N ASP A 173 12.38 -6.10 15.83
CA ASP A 173 13.16 -7.27 15.45
C ASP A 173 13.38 -8.11 16.72
N PRO A 174 12.77 -9.30 16.84
CA PRO A 174 12.82 -10.09 18.08
C PRO A 174 14.21 -10.71 18.36
N TYR A 175 15.18 -10.50 17.47
CA TYR A 175 16.58 -10.87 17.68
C TYR A 175 17.43 -9.70 18.18
N ASN A 176 16.95 -8.45 18.07
CA ASN A 176 17.66 -7.26 18.53
C ASN A 176 17.43 -7.02 20.03
N GLN A 177 18.43 -7.38 20.84
CA GLN A 177 18.38 -7.24 22.30
C GLN A 177 18.28 -5.77 22.77
N ALA A 178 18.83 -4.83 22.01
CA ALA A 178 18.79 -3.41 22.36
C ALA A 178 17.38 -2.80 22.15
N ALA A 179 16.59 -3.35 21.22
CA ALA A 179 15.25 -2.87 20.89
C ALA A 179 14.14 -3.48 21.77
N LEU A 180 14.33 -4.70 22.27
CA LEU A 180 13.33 -5.44 23.07
C LEU A 180 12.78 -4.68 24.29
N PRO A 181 13.56 -3.89 25.07
CA PRO A 181 13.03 -3.13 26.20
C PRO A 181 11.94 -2.10 25.83
N PHE A 182 11.87 -1.69 24.56
CA PHE A 182 10.92 -0.71 24.05
C PHE A 182 9.74 -1.37 23.30
N TRP A 183 9.64 -2.70 23.31
CA TRP A 183 8.65 -3.43 22.53
C TRP A 183 7.25 -3.34 23.15
N ASN A 184 6.30 -2.79 22.39
CA ASN A 184 4.90 -2.74 22.77
C ASN A 184 4.17 -4.04 22.37
N VAL A 185 4.19 -5.02 23.28
CA VAL A 185 3.54 -6.32 23.07
C VAL A 185 2.04 -6.18 22.81
N SER A 186 1.36 -5.24 23.47
CA SER A 186 -0.09 -5.05 23.31
C SER A 186 -0.47 -4.73 21.87
N GLU A 187 0.36 -3.96 21.16
CA GLU A 187 0.14 -3.63 19.75
C GLU A 187 0.19 -4.88 18.86
N LEU A 188 1.14 -5.80 19.10
CA LEU A 188 1.19 -7.08 18.39
C LEU A 188 -0.08 -7.89 18.63
N ILE A 189 -0.54 -7.98 19.88
CA ILE A 189 -1.76 -8.72 20.23
C ILE A 189 -2.97 -8.15 19.49
N THR A 190 -3.14 -6.81 19.50
CA THR A 190 -4.23 -6.15 18.76
C THR A 190 -4.18 -6.46 17.26
N LYS A 191 -2.99 -6.38 16.63
CA LYS A 191 -2.83 -6.77 15.21
C LYS A 191 -3.21 -8.23 14.98
N LEU A 192 -2.78 -9.14 15.84
CA LEU A 192 -3.12 -10.56 15.75
C LEU A 192 -4.63 -10.81 15.89
N GLU A 193 -5.32 -10.10 16.77
CA GLU A 193 -6.78 -10.20 16.92
C GLU A 193 -7.52 -9.78 15.64
N VAL A 194 -7.08 -8.70 15.01
CA VAL A 194 -7.64 -8.25 13.73
C VAL A 194 -7.41 -9.31 12.64
N TYR A 195 -6.17 -9.78 12.49
CA TYR A 195 -5.81 -10.75 11.45
C TYR A 195 -6.45 -12.12 11.66
N ALA A 196 -6.57 -12.58 12.92
CA ALA A 196 -7.29 -13.81 13.24
C ALA A 196 -8.79 -13.71 12.93
N GLY A 197 -9.38 -12.51 12.99
CA GLY A 197 -10.79 -12.29 12.67
C GLY A 197 -11.11 -12.34 11.18
N VAL A 198 -10.12 -12.12 10.31
CA VAL A 198 -10.29 -12.15 8.83
C VAL A 198 -9.63 -13.36 8.17
N GLU A 199 -8.89 -14.17 8.93
CA GLU A 199 -8.23 -15.38 8.44
C GLU A 199 -9.24 -16.34 7.79
N GLY A 200 -8.92 -16.80 6.57
CA GLY A 200 -9.77 -17.74 5.81
C GLY A 200 -10.98 -17.12 5.13
N THR A 201 -11.18 -15.80 5.24
CA THR A 201 -12.21 -15.10 4.46
C THR A 201 -11.79 -14.97 2.99
N ALA A 202 -12.77 -14.80 2.09
CA ALA A 202 -12.53 -14.72 0.65
C ALA A 202 -11.59 -13.56 0.26
N ASP A 203 -11.69 -12.44 0.97
CA ASP A 203 -10.90 -11.23 0.70
C ASP A 203 -9.46 -11.31 1.24
N TYR A 204 -9.18 -12.27 2.11
CA TYR A 204 -7.88 -12.45 2.78
C TYR A 204 -7.35 -13.89 2.65
N GLY A 205 -7.68 -14.55 1.54
CA GLY A 205 -7.31 -15.95 1.28
C GLY A 205 -5.80 -16.21 1.11
N ASP A 206 -4.99 -15.16 1.04
CA ASP A 206 -3.54 -15.21 0.95
C ASP A 206 -2.82 -15.22 2.31
N ILE A 207 -3.54 -15.00 3.41
CA ILE A 207 -3.00 -15.13 4.77
C ILE A 207 -2.81 -16.61 5.11
N ARG A 208 -1.58 -17.11 4.97
CA ARG A 208 -1.22 -18.53 5.23
C ARG A 208 -0.33 -18.72 6.47
N TRP A 209 0.03 -17.63 7.15
CA TRP A 209 0.94 -17.69 8.29
C TRP A 209 0.23 -18.02 9.62
N GLU A 210 -1.06 -18.36 9.61
CA GLU A 210 -1.83 -18.83 10.78
C GLU A 210 -1.94 -17.82 11.96
N PRO A 211 -2.41 -16.56 11.77
CA PRO A 211 -2.55 -15.59 12.86
C PRO A 211 -3.33 -16.10 14.08
N SER A 212 -4.45 -16.79 13.87
CA SER A 212 -5.28 -17.32 14.96
C SER A 212 -4.54 -18.32 15.86
N LYS A 213 -3.64 -19.12 15.27
CA LYS A 213 -2.80 -20.08 16.02
C LYS A 213 -1.83 -19.37 16.94
N PHE A 214 -1.17 -18.32 16.47
CA PHE A 214 -0.26 -17.54 17.30
C PHE A 214 -1.00 -16.78 18.40
N LEU A 215 -2.16 -16.21 18.09
CA LEU A 215 -3.01 -15.57 19.09
C LEU A 215 -3.44 -16.56 20.19
N ASN A 216 -3.82 -17.77 19.82
CA ASN A 216 -4.17 -18.83 20.78
C ASN A 216 -2.97 -19.26 21.63
N GLN A 217 -1.76 -19.32 21.06
CA GLN A 217 -0.55 -19.60 21.84
C GLN A 217 -0.31 -18.52 22.89
N ILE A 218 -0.48 -17.24 22.53
CA ILE A 218 -0.36 -16.12 23.48
C ILE A 218 -1.41 -16.23 24.60
N ARG A 219 -2.67 -16.49 24.24
CA ARG A 219 -3.78 -16.63 25.22
C ARG A 219 -3.59 -17.82 26.17
N ASN A 220 -2.83 -18.82 25.76
CA ASN A 220 -2.47 -19.98 26.57
C ASN A 220 -1.12 -19.82 27.29
N ASN A 221 -0.68 -18.57 27.53
CA ASN A 221 0.56 -18.23 28.23
C ASN A 221 1.84 -18.76 27.55
N GLY A 222 1.86 -18.84 26.22
CA GLY A 222 3.07 -19.15 25.46
C GLY A 222 4.14 -18.06 25.58
N ASP A 223 5.40 -18.43 25.34
CA ASP A 223 6.52 -17.48 25.35
C ASP A 223 6.36 -16.47 24.21
N LEU A 224 6.10 -15.21 24.58
CA LEU A 224 5.89 -14.10 23.66
C LEU A 224 7.06 -13.86 22.71
N LEU A 225 8.30 -14.01 23.21
CA LEU A 225 9.49 -13.75 22.41
C LEU A 225 9.69 -14.87 21.38
N ASP A 226 9.49 -16.12 21.78
CA ASP A 226 9.52 -17.27 20.85
C ASP A 226 8.42 -17.16 19.78
N ILE A 227 7.20 -16.76 20.18
CA ILE A 227 6.09 -16.52 19.24
C ILE A 227 6.43 -15.39 18.27
N ALA A 228 6.96 -14.27 18.75
CA ALA A 228 7.37 -13.14 17.90
C ALA A 228 8.46 -13.55 16.90
N LYS A 229 9.45 -14.36 17.30
CA LYS A 229 10.45 -14.92 16.39
C LYS A 229 9.83 -15.76 15.29
N LYS A 230 8.83 -16.58 15.61
CA LYS A 230 8.10 -17.40 14.62
C LYS A 230 7.28 -16.56 13.64
N ILE A 231 6.56 -15.55 14.14
CA ILE A 231 5.79 -14.61 13.30
C ILE A 231 6.75 -13.86 12.37
N PHE A 232 7.81 -13.28 12.93
CA PHE A 232 8.84 -12.56 12.20
C PHE A 232 9.41 -13.41 11.05
N SER A 233 9.84 -14.64 11.35
CA SER A 233 10.41 -15.54 10.34
C SER A 233 9.42 -15.88 9.22
N ARG A 234 8.13 -16.04 9.52
CA ARG A 234 7.10 -16.31 8.51
C ARG A 234 6.84 -15.12 7.59
N LEU A 235 6.78 -13.91 8.14
CA LEU A 235 6.54 -12.69 7.38
C LEU A 235 7.76 -12.27 6.54
N ALA A 236 8.96 -12.47 7.09
CA ALA A 236 10.24 -12.17 6.43
C ALA A 236 10.62 -13.17 5.32
N GLN A 237 9.92 -14.32 5.23
CA GLN A 237 10.26 -15.38 4.30
C GLN A 237 10.06 -14.98 2.83
N VAL A 238 11.09 -15.17 2.01
CA VAL A 238 11.07 -14.87 0.57
C VAL A 238 10.60 -16.05 -0.27
N SER A 239 11.20 -17.24 -0.06
CA SER A 239 10.86 -18.45 -0.83
C SER A 239 9.57 -19.06 -0.32
N ASN A 240 8.57 -19.26 -1.19
CA ASN A 240 7.23 -19.75 -0.82
C ASN A 240 6.63 -18.95 0.36
N PRO A 241 6.40 -17.65 0.18
CA PRO A 241 6.02 -16.77 1.28
C PRO A 241 4.66 -17.16 1.88
N TYR A 242 4.52 -16.98 3.19
CA TYR A 242 3.27 -17.25 3.91
C TYR A 242 2.23 -16.13 3.80
N SER A 243 2.58 -15.02 3.16
CA SER A 243 1.67 -13.92 2.82
C SER A 243 2.14 -13.23 1.54
N TRP A 244 1.19 -12.70 0.80
CA TRP A 244 1.49 -11.77 -0.29
C TRP A 244 1.56 -10.35 0.26
N GLY A 245 2.09 -9.43 -0.56
CA GLY A 245 2.14 -8.02 -0.20
C GLY A 245 0.74 -7.41 -0.13
N SER A 246 0.44 -6.64 0.90
CA SER A 246 -0.87 -6.02 1.12
C SER A 246 -0.84 -4.48 1.06
N TYR A 247 -1.99 -3.83 1.26
CA TYR A 247 -2.06 -2.37 1.35
C TYR A 247 -1.34 -1.83 2.59
N GLU A 248 -1.38 -2.57 3.70
CA GLU A 248 -0.66 -2.25 4.93
C GLU A 248 0.87 -2.27 4.69
N ASP A 249 1.36 -3.16 3.82
CA ASP A 249 2.78 -3.20 3.45
C ASP A 249 3.17 -1.99 2.60
N ILE A 250 2.31 -1.57 1.68
CA ILE A 250 2.52 -0.35 0.87
C ILE A 250 2.57 0.87 1.79
N ASP A 251 1.60 1.00 2.70
CA ASP A 251 1.55 2.09 3.68
C ASP A 251 2.81 2.10 4.57
N THR A 252 3.21 0.93 5.07
CA THR A 252 4.41 0.77 5.86
C THR A 252 5.66 1.21 5.11
N LEU A 253 5.82 0.79 3.85
CA LEU A 253 6.99 1.17 3.03
C LEU A 253 6.96 2.64 2.64
N ALA A 254 5.79 3.21 2.37
CA ALA A 254 5.63 4.65 2.15
C ALA A 254 6.12 5.44 3.38
N HIS A 255 5.75 5.00 4.58
CA HIS A 255 6.18 5.58 5.84
C HIS A 255 7.69 5.43 6.08
N VAL A 256 8.21 4.21 6.01
CA VAL A 256 9.61 3.89 6.34
C VAL A 256 10.60 4.54 5.36
N PHE A 257 10.28 4.54 4.06
CA PHE A 257 11.10 5.24 3.05
C PHE A 257 10.76 6.72 2.90
N ASN A 258 9.72 7.18 3.61
CA ASN A 258 9.22 8.55 3.53
C ASN A 258 9.04 9.05 2.07
N LEU A 259 8.32 8.24 1.30
CA LEU A 259 7.93 8.52 -0.06
C LEU A 259 6.40 8.39 -0.20
N ASP A 260 5.84 9.00 -1.24
CA ASP A 260 4.44 8.74 -1.59
C ASP A 260 4.38 7.54 -2.54
N ILE A 261 3.51 6.57 -2.29
CA ILE A 261 3.23 5.48 -3.23
C ILE A 261 1.86 5.70 -3.85
N TYR A 262 1.82 5.75 -5.18
CA TYR A 262 0.60 5.88 -5.96
C TYR A 262 0.24 4.53 -6.57
N LEU A 263 -0.96 4.04 -6.29
CA LEU A 263 -1.45 2.75 -6.74
C LEU A 263 -2.59 2.92 -7.75
N PHE A 264 -2.32 2.53 -8.99
CA PHE A 264 -3.29 2.47 -10.07
C PHE A 264 -4.05 1.14 -10.05
N TRP A 265 -5.37 1.18 -9.99
CA TRP A 265 -6.23 -0.01 -10.03
C TRP A 265 -6.52 -0.43 -11.47
N SER A 266 -6.43 -1.72 -11.78
CA SER A 266 -6.57 -2.19 -13.16
C SER A 266 -8.01 -2.11 -13.70
N ASN A 267 -9.00 -2.32 -12.83
CA ASN A 267 -10.41 -2.45 -13.22
C ASN A 267 -11.27 -1.20 -13.02
N GLU A 268 -10.74 -0.15 -12.40
CA GLU A 268 -11.49 1.07 -12.12
C GLU A 268 -10.59 2.31 -12.20
N ILE A 269 -11.18 3.49 -12.45
CA ILE A 269 -10.48 4.77 -12.40
C ILE A 269 -10.30 5.15 -10.93
N ARG A 270 -9.38 4.44 -10.27
CA ARG A 270 -9.01 4.69 -8.89
C ARG A 270 -7.51 4.78 -8.79
N LEU A 271 -7.05 5.92 -8.27
CA LEU A 271 -5.66 6.15 -7.93
C LEU A 271 -5.60 6.39 -6.43
N GLN A 272 -5.00 5.45 -5.70
CA GLN A 272 -4.85 5.59 -4.25
C GLN A 272 -3.47 6.12 -3.92
N ARG A 273 -3.38 7.07 -2.98
CA ARG A 273 -2.11 7.61 -2.50
C ARG A 273 -1.84 7.14 -1.07
N PHE A 274 -0.73 6.43 -0.89
CA PHE A 274 -0.13 6.14 0.40
C PHE A 274 0.92 7.21 0.69
N LYS A 275 0.82 7.88 1.84
CA LYS A 275 1.64 9.05 2.17
C LYS A 275 2.79 8.63 3.08
N GLY A 276 3.98 9.16 2.83
CA GLY A 276 5.09 9.01 3.77
C GLY A 276 4.93 9.85 5.04
N LEU A 277 5.74 9.56 6.07
CA LEU A 277 5.46 9.97 7.47
C LEU A 277 5.76 11.45 7.82
N ARG A 278 6.19 12.29 6.88
CA ARG A 278 6.38 13.74 7.11
C ARG A 278 5.07 14.52 7.32
N HIS A 279 5.16 15.79 7.74
CA HIS A 279 4.04 16.75 7.77
C HIS A 279 3.21 16.77 6.46
N GLU A 280 1.91 17.08 6.56
CA GLU A 280 0.94 16.97 5.46
C GLU A 280 1.34 17.71 4.16
N ASN A 281 2.07 18.83 4.29
CA ASN A 281 2.51 19.66 3.16
C ASN A 281 3.95 19.36 2.71
N ALA A 282 4.61 18.38 3.33
CA ALA A 282 5.94 17.97 2.94
C ALA A 282 5.88 17.24 1.60
N LEU A 283 6.71 17.72 0.71
CA LEU A 283 6.71 17.40 -0.70
C LEU A 283 7.70 16.21 -0.84
N ARG A 284 7.22 15.02 -1.26
CA ARG A 284 7.97 13.74 -1.22
C ARG A 284 8.20 13.14 -2.61
N PRO A 285 9.28 12.37 -2.82
CA PRO A 285 9.39 11.54 -4.01
C PRO A 285 8.16 10.62 -4.12
N ALA A 286 7.73 10.36 -5.35
CA ALA A 286 6.60 9.48 -5.62
C ALA A 286 7.09 8.23 -6.35
N LEU A 287 6.64 7.06 -5.89
CA LEU A 287 6.78 5.77 -6.57
C LEU A 287 5.40 5.33 -7.07
N ILE A 288 5.35 4.66 -8.22
CA ILE A 288 4.08 4.25 -8.81
C ILE A 288 3.98 2.74 -9.02
N LEU A 289 2.87 2.17 -8.57
CA LEU A 289 2.51 0.76 -8.72
C LEU A 289 1.23 0.59 -9.54
N TYR A 290 1.09 -0.57 -10.16
CA TYR A 290 -0.13 -1.00 -10.87
C TYR A 290 -0.66 -2.28 -10.22
N TYR A 291 -1.91 -2.25 -9.76
CA TYR A 291 -2.57 -3.36 -9.08
C TYR A 291 -3.57 -4.04 -10.00
N HIS A 292 -3.35 -5.34 -10.27
CA HIS A 292 -4.32 -6.17 -10.98
C HIS A 292 -5.34 -6.74 -10.00
N VAL A 293 -6.61 -6.72 -10.39
CA VAL A 293 -7.62 -7.60 -9.78
C VAL A 293 -7.05 -9.02 -9.80
N MET A 294 -6.97 -9.69 -8.63
CA MET A 294 -6.24 -10.94 -8.34
C MET A 294 -4.88 -10.82 -7.62
N GLN A 295 -4.69 -9.81 -6.77
CA GLN A 295 -3.58 -9.73 -5.81
C GLN A 295 -2.17 -9.69 -6.45
N HIS A 296 -2.06 -9.21 -7.70
CA HIS A 296 -0.78 -9.07 -8.39
C HIS A 296 -0.38 -7.61 -8.57
N PHE A 297 0.87 -7.29 -8.26
CA PHE A 297 1.45 -5.96 -8.40
C PHE A 297 2.50 -5.94 -9.51
N ASP A 298 2.35 -5.00 -10.43
CA ASP A 298 3.39 -4.59 -11.38
C ASP A 298 3.92 -3.21 -10.98
N GLY A 299 5.09 -2.83 -11.49
CA GLY A 299 5.49 -1.43 -11.46
C GLY A 299 4.73 -0.64 -12.53
N ALA A 300 4.30 0.57 -12.20
CA ALA A 300 3.67 1.48 -13.15
C ALA A 300 4.65 2.56 -13.60
N GLY A 301 4.46 3.08 -14.80
CA GLY A 301 5.25 4.18 -15.31
C GLY A 301 4.43 5.07 -16.22
N VAL A 302 4.67 6.38 -16.14
CA VAL A 302 3.91 7.38 -16.89
C VAL A 302 4.75 7.89 -18.06
N ILE A 303 4.10 8.02 -19.22
CA ILE A 303 4.60 8.79 -20.35
C ILE A 303 3.78 10.07 -20.42
N THR A 304 4.46 11.21 -20.41
CA THR A 304 3.88 12.52 -20.72
C THR A 304 4.26 12.92 -22.14
N ASN A 305 3.47 13.77 -22.78
CA ASN A 305 3.67 14.24 -24.15
C ASN A 305 3.78 13.11 -25.17
N ILE A 306 2.85 12.15 -25.13
CA ILE A 306 2.81 10.96 -26.00
C ILE A 306 2.89 11.26 -27.51
N ASP A 307 2.50 12.48 -27.92
CA ASP A 307 2.55 12.98 -29.28
C ASP A 307 3.95 13.37 -29.79
N GLU A 308 4.95 13.53 -28.91
CA GLU A 308 6.32 13.81 -29.30
C GLU A 308 6.98 12.54 -29.90
N ALA A 309 7.69 12.73 -31.02
CA ALA A 309 8.30 11.63 -31.79
C ALA A 309 9.51 11.00 -31.08
N ASP A 310 10.16 11.75 -30.20
CA ASP A 310 11.30 11.27 -29.41
C ASP A 310 10.83 10.33 -28.29
N THR A 311 11.71 9.41 -27.90
CA THR A 311 11.45 8.46 -26.82
C THR A 311 11.45 9.18 -25.46
N ILE A 312 10.33 9.76 -25.09
CA ILE A 312 10.14 10.31 -23.74
C ILE A 312 10.17 9.17 -22.74
N PRO A 313 11.10 9.17 -21.77
CA PRO A 313 11.29 8.05 -20.87
C PRO A 313 10.03 7.78 -20.04
N ILE A 314 9.70 6.49 -19.90
CA ILE A 314 8.71 6.04 -18.92
C ILE A 314 9.25 6.32 -17.52
N ARG A 315 8.49 7.04 -16.69
CA ARG A 315 8.87 7.36 -15.32
C ARG A 315 7.99 6.60 -14.33
N SER A 316 8.60 5.69 -13.56
CA SER A 316 7.99 5.00 -12.42
C SER A 316 8.30 5.64 -11.06
N MET A 317 9.23 6.60 -11.04
CA MET A 317 9.51 7.46 -9.91
C MET A 317 9.59 8.92 -10.31
N PHE A 318 9.20 9.79 -9.39
CA PHE A 318 9.18 11.22 -9.57
C PHE A 318 9.83 11.90 -8.37
N SER A 319 10.65 12.91 -8.65
CA SER A 319 10.99 13.87 -7.61
C SER A 319 9.72 14.58 -7.16
N VAL A 320 9.65 14.85 -5.88
CA VAL A 320 8.82 15.85 -5.18
C VAL A 320 7.96 16.79 -6.05
N ARG A 321 8.57 17.61 -6.92
CA ARG A 321 7.86 18.67 -7.68
C ARG A 321 7.41 18.25 -9.08
N ARG A 322 7.77 17.06 -9.54
CA ARG A 322 7.61 16.63 -10.94
C ARG A 322 6.52 15.57 -11.14
N PHE A 323 5.88 15.10 -10.07
CA PHE A 323 4.74 14.21 -10.23
C PHE A 323 3.60 14.93 -10.95
N PRO A 324 2.98 14.35 -12.01
CA PRO A 324 1.97 15.03 -12.81
C PRO A 324 0.78 15.52 -11.98
N GLU A 325 0.46 16.80 -12.10
CA GLU A 325 -0.59 17.45 -11.31
C GLU A 325 -1.97 16.80 -11.54
N THR A 326 -2.28 16.41 -12.78
CA THR A 326 -3.50 15.66 -13.10
C THR A 326 -3.64 14.39 -12.26
N LEU A 327 -2.55 13.63 -12.08
CA LEU A 327 -2.57 12.41 -11.29
C LEU A 327 -2.70 12.75 -9.79
N ARG A 328 -2.06 13.82 -9.34
CA ARG A 328 -2.20 14.30 -7.96
C ARG A 328 -3.65 14.67 -7.62
N GLN A 329 -4.37 15.30 -8.55
CA GLN A 329 -5.74 15.77 -8.35
C GLN A 329 -6.79 14.66 -8.31
N ILE A 330 -6.55 13.54 -9.00
CA ILE A 330 -7.47 12.39 -9.01
C ILE A 330 -7.13 11.35 -7.94
N ALA A 331 -5.99 11.50 -7.27
CA ALA A 331 -5.57 10.58 -6.23
C ALA A 331 -6.36 10.82 -4.94
N THR A 332 -6.88 9.73 -4.37
CA THR A 332 -7.65 9.72 -3.11
C THR A 332 -6.81 9.27 -1.93
#